data_AF-A0A6J4E5B3-F1
#
_entry.id   AF-A0A6J4E5B3-F1
#
_cell.length_a   1.000
_cell.length_b   1.000
_cell.length_c   1.000
_cell.angle_alpha   90.00
_cell.angle_beta   90.00
_cell.angle_gamma   90.00
#
_symmetry.space_group_name_H-M   'P 1'
#
loop_
_entity.id
_entity.type
_entity.pdbx_description
1 polymer ?
#
loop_
_entity_poly.entity_id
_entity_poly.type
_entity_poly.pdbx_seq_one_letter_code
_entity_poly.pdbx_strand_id
1 'polypeptide(L)'
;MGDLNKDWMPGFGTIYTWFAMDKNGRLAMMVNNCFGDLPQQLLMMDKAEDFLDRMNEFLWEESAGFTNYPKDKNGGFEVDLYSASAWSKRSSREEVFESLLKEFMRRGRFSDANIPKNKGFYIYHGVEGSCAGEDYPVGYDGTTEMGDYFRFLMPSVLGGIEDFPEELRRGVAVSVTVDFSVDRVLAGSNISEYFPKLYS
;
A
#
# COMPACT_ATOMS: atom_id res chain seq x y z
N MET A 1 18.67 -3.27 13.71
CA MET A 1 18.57 -1.83 14.02
C MET A 1 17.87 -1.27 12.81
N GLY A 2 16.62 -0.83 12.97
CA GLY A 2 15.87 -0.31 11.83
C GLY A 2 16.48 1.00 11.36
N ASP A 3 16.56 1.16 10.04
CA ASP A 3 17.11 2.36 9.39
C ASP A 3 16.05 3.48 9.32
N LEU A 4 14.78 3.16 9.58
CA LEU A 4 13.70 4.16 9.62
C LEU A 4 13.83 5.10 10.83
N ASN A 5 14.06 6.36 10.53
CA ASN A 5 14.10 7.47 11.47
C ASN A 5 13.68 8.77 10.77
N LYS A 6 13.57 9.87 11.52
CA LYS A 6 13.12 11.17 11.02
C LYS A 6 13.92 11.75 9.85
N ASP A 7 15.18 11.31 9.68
CA ASP A 7 16.12 11.77 8.65
C ASP A 7 16.23 10.73 7.50
N TRP A 8 15.40 9.68 7.53
CA TRP A 8 15.33 8.68 6.48
C TRP A 8 14.87 9.31 5.17
N MET A 9 15.45 8.82 4.07
CA MET A 9 15.07 9.20 2.72
C MET A 9 14.94 7.92 1.87
N PRO A 10 14.02 7.92 0.89
CA PRO A 10 13.88 6.81 -0.04
C PRO A 10 15.16 6.59 -0.86
N GLY A 11 15.38 5.33 -1.26
CA GLY A 11 16.59 4.93 -1.96
C GLY A 11 16.55 3.48 -2.39
N PHE A 12 17.44 3.12 -3.32
CA PHE A 12 17.50 1.78 -3.88
C PHE A 12 17.83 0.72 -2.80
N GLY A 13 17.08 -0.39 -2.82
CA GLY A 13 17.39 -1.60 -2.06
C GLY A 13 16.58 -1.79 -0.78
N THR A 14 15.74 -0.83 -0.38
CA THR A 14 14.94 -0.93 0.84
C THR A 14 13.45 -0.71 0.56
N ILE A 15 12.65 -1.75 0.78
CA ILE A 15 11.20 -1.71 0.59
C ILE A 15 10.51 -1.70 1.96
N TYR A 16 9.63 -0.73 2.16
CA TYR A 16 8.76 -0.61 3.31
C TYR A 16 7.29 -0.67 2.87
N THR A 17 6.51 -1.40 3.64
CA THR A 17 5.05 -1.38 3.59
C THR A 17 4.53 -0.54 4.75
N TRP A 18 3.70 0.45 4.46
CA TRP A 18 3.03 1.26 5.47
C TRP A 18 1.52 1.35 5.18
N PHE A 19 0.77 1.85 6.16
CA PHE A 19 -0.69 1.81 6.13
C PHE A 19 -1.29 3.20 6.19
N ALA A 20 -2.29 3.43 5.34
CA ALA A 20 -2.92 4.72 5.18
C ALA A 20 -4.44 4.62 5.32
N MET A 21 -5.06 5.69 5.80
CA MET A 21 -6.51 5.86 5.83
C MET A 21 -6.89 7.15 5.11
N ASP A 22 -7.82 7.06 4.16
CA ASP A 22 -8.33 8.23 3.44
C ASP A 22 -9.33 9.04 4.27
N LYS A 23 -9.79 10.17 3.72
CA LYS A 23 -10.76 11.07 4.38
C LYS A 23 -12.11 10.41 4.70
N ASN A 24 -12.42 9.26 4.09
CA ASN A 24 -13.66 8.51 4.25
C ASN A 24 -13.49 7.27 5.15
N GLY A 25 -12.31 7.08 5.77
CA GLY A 25 -12.03 5.94 6.64
C GLY A 25 -11.66 4.65 5.90
N ARG A 26 -11.37 4.72 4.60
CA ARG A 26 -10.96 3.56 3.80
C ARG A 26 -9.46 3.33 3.95
N LEU A 27 -9.05 2.06 4.03
CA LEU A 27 -7.66 1.69 4.27
C LEU A 27 -6.91 1.35 2.99
N ALA A 28 -5.62 1.67 2.95
CA ALA A 28 -4.69 1.27 1.92
C ALA A 28 -3.41 0.68 2.50
N MET A 29 -2.89 -0.34 1.83
CA MET A 29 -1.51 -0.81 1.95
C MET A 29 -0.66 -0.03 0.94
N MET A 30 0.37 0.65 1.43
CA MET A 30 1.26 1.50 0.65
C MET A 30 2.63 0.83 0.59
N VAL A 31 3.07 0.42 -0.60
CA VAL A 31 4.39 -0.18 -0.82
C VAL A 31 5.29 0.88 -1.44
N ASN A 32 6.32 1.33 -0.74
CA ASN A 32 7.16 2.43 -1.23
C ASN A 32 7.97 2.07 -2.48
N ASN A 33 8.19 0.77 -2.71
CA ASN A 33 8.93 0.23 -3.84
C ASN A 33 10.29 0.95 -4.02
N CYS A 34 11.07 0.99 -2.93
CA CYS A 34 12.34 1.71 -2.79
C CYS A 34 12.22 3.25 -2.72
N PHE A 35 11.51 3.86 -3.67
CA PHE A 35 11.62 5.29 -3.93
C PHE A 35 10.49 6.15 -3.36
N GLY A 36 9.39 5.55 -2.91
CA GLY A 36 8.29 6.26 -2.29
C GLY A 36 8.65 6.81 -0.91
N ASP A 37 8.27 8.05 -0.66
CA ASP A 37 8.39 8.67 0.66
C ASP A 37 7.41 8.05 1.66
N LEU A 38 7.80 8.07 2.93
CA LEU A 38 6.95 7.69 4.05
C LEU A 38 6.47 8.95 4.79
N PRO A 39 5.25 8.96 5.37
CA PRO A 39 4.78 10.07 6.20
C PRO A 39 5.76 10.40 7.34
N GLN A 40 6.10 11.68 7.52
CA GLN A 40 7.04 12.13 8.56
C GLN A 40 6.63 11.68 9.97
N GLN A 41 5.33 11.58 10.24
CA GLN A 41 4.83 11.13 11.54
C GLN A 41 5.15 9.66 11.82
N LEU A 42 5.16 8.80 10.79
CA LEU A 42 5.63 7.41 10.92
C LEU A 42 7.13 7.39 11.22
N LEU A 43 7.92 8.19 10.51
CA LEU A 43 9.38 8.29 10.70
C LEU A 43 9.79 8.81 12.09
N MET A 44 8.89 9.54 12.77
CA MET A 44 9.10 10.03 14.14
C MET A 44 8.69 9.02 15.23
N MET A 45 8.06 7.89 14.87
CA MET A 45 7.71 6.85 15.84
C MET A 45 8.97 6.17 16.38
N ASP A 46 9.00 5.90 17.69
CA ASP A 46 10.04 5.05 18.26
C ASP A 46 9.91 3.63 17.67
N LYS A 47 11.03 3.12 17.14
CA LYS A 47 11.11 1.83 16.45
C LYS A 47 10.07 1.68 15.34
N ALA A 48 9.96 2.70 14.48
CA ALA A 48 9.01 2.74 13.37
C ALA A 48 9.07 1.47 12.50
N GLU A 49 10.26 1.00 12.16
CA GLU A 49 10.46 -0.23 11.37
C GLU A 49 9.86 -1.47 12.04
N ASP A 50 10.28 -1.78 13.28
CA ASP A 50 9.72 -2.89 14.06
C ASP A 50 8.19 -2.80 14.18
N PHE A 51 7.65 -1.57 14.24
CA PHE A 51 6.20 -1.35 14.33
C PHE A 51 5.49 -1.64 13.01
N LEU A 52 6.04 -1.16 11.89
CA LEU A 52 5.52 -1.45 10.54
C LEU A 52 5.60 -2.94 10.22
N ASP A 53 6.69 -3.61 10.61
CA ASP A 53 6.85 -5.06 10.46
C ASP A 53 5.74 -5.81 11.17
N ARG A 54 5.45 -5.46 12.43
CA ARG A 54 4.34 -6.06 13.20
C ARG A 54 2.98 -5.82 12.56
N MET A 55 2.75 -4.65 11.96
CA MET A 55 1.51 -4.38 11.23
C MET A 55 1.41 -5.21 9.96
N ASN A 56 2.52 -5.35 9.22
CA ASN A 56 2.59 -6.16 8.02
C ASN A 56 2.36 -7.64 8.34
N GLU A 57 3.07 -8.19 9.32
CA GLU A 57 2.85 -9.55 9.83
C GLU A 57 1.39 -9.78 10.23
N PHE A 58 0.76 -8.81 10.91
CA PHE A 58 -0.66 -8.93 11.26
C PHE A 58 -1.56 -8.97 10.02
N LEU A 59 -1.35 -8.09 9.04
CA LEU A 59 -2.14 -8.04 7.82
C LEU A 59 -2.07 -9.37 7.04
N TRP A 60 -0.88 -9.95 6.96
CA TRP A 60 -0.62 -11.23 6.28
C TRP A 60 -0.97 -12.46 7.12
N GLU A 61 -1.47 -12.27 8.35
CA GLU A 61 -1.79 -13.33 9.32
C GLU A 61 -0.58 -14.16 9.76
N GLU A 62 0.60 -13.55 9.76
CA GLU A 62 1.88 -14.13 10.15
C GLU A 62 2.32 -13.68 11.55
N SER A 63 1.56 -12.81 12.20
CA SER A 63 1.90 -12.29 13.52
C SER A 63 1.92 -13.39 14.59
N ALA A 64 3.03 -13.47 15.33
CA ALA A 64 3.12 -14.34 16.50
C ALA A 64 2.33 -13.79 17.70
N GLY A 65 2.10 -12.47 17.76
CA GLY A 65 1.49 -11.78 18.90
C GLY A 65 -0.01 -11.50 18.76
N PHE A 66 -0.48 -11.27 17.53
CA PHE A 66 -1.88 -10.98 17.24
C PHE A 66 -2.50 -12.14 16.47
N THR A 67 -3.28 -12.99 17.14
CA THR A 67 -3.81 -14.24 16.56
C THR A 67 -5.30 -14.18 16.22
N ASN A 68 -5.99 -13.09 16.61
CA ASN A 68 -7.39 -12.87 16.28
C ASN A 68 -7.50 -11.95 15.07
N TYR A 69 -7.76 -12.53 13.91
CA TYR A 69 -7.83 -11.82 12.64
C TYR A 69 -9.29 -11.46 12.29
N PRO A 70 -9.53 -10.32 11.61
CA PRO A 70 -10.84 -10.01 11.06
C PRO A 70 -11.32 -11.11 10.14
N LYS A 71 -12.64 -11.34 10.12
CA LYS A 71 -13.24 -12.28 9.18
C LYS A 71 -13.01 -11.81 7.74
N ASP A 72 -12.80 -12.76 6.84
CA ASP A 72 -12.73 -12.47 5.42
C ASP A 72 -13.99 -11.75 4.95
N LYS A 73 -13.78 -10.64 4.26
CA LYS A 73 -14.88 -9.87 3.67
C LYS A 73 -15.53 -10.59 2.49
N ASN A 74 -14.84 -11.58 1.91
CA ASN A 74 -15.30 -12.35 0.75
C ASN A 74 -15.72 -11.44 -0.42
N GLY A 75 -15.03 -10.31 -0.59
CA GLY A 75 -15.26 -9.36 -1.67
C GLY A 75 -14.65 -9.83 -2.99
N GLY A 76 -14.59 -8.92 -3.95
CA GLY A 76 -13.77 -8.99 -5.15
C GLY A 76 -12.64 -7.96 -5.09
N PHE A 77 -11.88 -7.90 -6.17
CA PHE A 77 -10.86 -6.86 -6.38
C PHE A 77 -10.84 -6.46 -7.85
N GLU A 78 -10.33 -5.26 -8.12
CA GLU A 78 -10.10 -4.75 -9.46
C GLU A 78 -8.66 -4.28 -9.60
N VAL A 79 -8.11 -4.37 -10.81
CA VAL A 79 -6.83 -3.75 -11.17
C VAL A 79 -7.15 -2.37 -11.75
N ASP A 80 -6.58 -1.31 -11.20
CA ASP A 80 -6.77 0.05 -11.72
C ASP A 80 -5.60 0.46 -12.62
N LEU A 81 -4.47 0.82 -12.02
CA LEU A 81 -3.21 1.10 -12.71
C LEU A 81 -2.23 -0.05 -12.47
N TYR A 82 -1.22 -0.23 -13.32
CA TYR A 82 -0.20 -1.25 -13.07
C TYR A 82 1.17 -0.82 -13.60
N SER A 83 2.24 -1.27 -12.94
CA SER A 83 3.62 -1.00 -13.35
C SER A 83 3.89 -1.56 -14.74
N ALA A 84 4.34 -0.68 -15.65
CA ALA A 84 4.77 -1.06 -17.00
C ALA A 84 5.98 -1.99 -16.97
N SER A 85 6.88 -1.79 -16.00
CA SER A 85 8.08 -2.61 -15.84
C SER A 85 7.74 -4.01 -15.31
N ALA A 86 7.06 -4.09 -14.16
CA ALA A 86 6.73 -5.37 -13.51
C ALA A 86 5.79 -6.25 -14.37
N TRP A 87 4.92 -5.61 -15.16
CA TRP A 87 3.95 -6.28 -16.02
C TRP A 87 4.28 -6.14 -17.51
N SER A 88 5.54 -5.90 -17.87
CA SER A 88 6.02 -5.75 -19.26
C SER A 88 5.65 -6.89 -20.23
N LYS A 89 5.35 -8.09 -19.71
CA LYS A 89 4.88 -9.26 -20.49
C LYS A 89 3.36 -9.39 -20.57
N ARG A 90 2.62 -8.39 -20.11
CA ARG A 90 1.15 -8.32 -20.17
C ARG A 90 0.75 -7.10 -20.95
N SER A 91 -0.24 -7.27 -21.81
CA SER A 91 -0.68 -6.25 -22.73
C SER A 91 -1.91 -5.48 -22.26
N SER A 92 -2.65 -6.03 -21.28
CA SER A 92 -3.88 -5.41 -20.78
C SER A 92 -4.11 -5.62 -19.28
N ARG A 93 -5.01 -4.79 -18.74
CA ARG A 93 -5.51 -4.87 -17.36
C ARG A 93 -6.16 -6.22 -17.05
N GLU A 94 -6.88 -6.79 -18.01
CA GLU A 94 -7.55 -8.09 -17.88
C GLU A 94 -6.52 -9.21 -17.71
N GLU A 95 -5.42 -9.20 -18.47
CA GLU A 95 -4.37 -10.22 -18.33
C GLU A 95 -3.63 -10.11 -16.99
N VAL A 96 -3.46 -8.89 -16.47
CA VAL A 96 -2.92 -8.65 -15.11
C VAL A 96 -3.87 -9.21 -14.06
N PHE A 97 -5.17 -8.89 -14.16
CA PHE A 97 -6.20 -9.40 -13.27
C PHE A 97 -6.23 -10.94 -13.26
N GLU A 98 -6.23 -11.59 -14.43
CA GLU A 98 -6.21 -13.05 -14.53
C GLU A 98 -4.95 -13.65 -13.91
N SER A 99 -3.80 -13.00 -14.07
CA SER A 99 -2.53 -13.44 -13.48
C SER A 99 -2.58 -13.39 -11.95
N LEU A 100 -3.09 -12.29 -11.38
CA LEU A 100 -3.29 -12.13 -9.94
C LEU A 100 -4.32 -13.12 -9.39
N LEU A 101 -5.41 -13.37 -10.13
CA LEU A 101 -6.41 -14.36 -9.73
C LEU A 101 -5.83 -15.78 -9.71
N LYS A 102 -5.04 -16.14 -10.72
CA LYS A 102 -4.31 -17.43 -10.75
C LYS A 102 -3.33 -17.54 -9.58
N GLU A 103 -2.63 -16.46 -9.25
CA GLU A 103 -1.75 -16.43 -8.09
C GLU A 103 -2.52 -16.61 -6.78
N PHE A 104 -3.64 -15.92 -6.61
CA PHE A 104 -4.53 -16.06 -5.44
C PHE A 104 -5.04 -17.49 -5.31
N MET A 105 -5.46 -18.15 -6.39
CA MET A 105 -5.87 -19.55 -6.35
C MET A 105 -4.73 -20.49 -5.91
N ARG A 106 -3.47 -20.13 -6.18
CA ARG A 106 -2.30 -20.93 -5.83
C ARG A 106 -1.78 -20.65 -4.41
N ARG A 107 -1.72 -19.38 -4.01
CA ARG A 107 -1.08 -18.92 -2.76
C ARG A 107 -2.07 -18.55 -1.67
N GLY A 108 -3.36 -18.41 -2.00
CA GLY A 108 -4.41 -17.98 -1.10
C GLY A 108 -4.06 -16.65 -0.43
N ARG A 109 -3.96 -16.67 0.90
CA ARG A 109 -3.73 -15.49 1.73
C ARG A 109 -2.42 -14.76 1.45
N PHE A 110 -1.41 -15.44 0.89
CA PHE A 110 -0.08 -14.89 0.59
C PHE A 110 0.03 -14.28 -0.82
N SER A 111 -1.10 -13.96 -1.45
CA SER A 111 -1.15 -13.23 -2.73
C SER A 111 -1.61 -11.81 -2.47
N ASP A 112 -1.08 -10.83 -3.21
CA ASP A 112 -1.50 -9.43 -3.13
C ASP A 112 -3.02 -9.27 -3.33
N ALA A 113 -3.64 -10.09 -4.19
CA ALA A 113 -5.09 -10.07 -4.40
C ALA A 113 -5.90 -10.41 -3.13
N ASN A 114 -5.31 -11.06 -2.12
CA ASN A 114 -5.95 -11.29 -0.83
C ASN A 114 -6.24 -9.98 -0.08
N ILE A 115 -5.36 -8.99 -0.21
CA ILE A 115 -5.46 -7.71 0.50
C ILE A 115 -6.75 -6.95 0.12
N PRO A 116 -7.02 -6.63 -1.16
CA PRO A 116 -8.29 -6.01 -1.54
C PRO A 116 -9.48 -6.97 -1.38
N LYS A 117 -9.33 -8.26 -1.71
CA LYS A 117 -10.45 -9.21 -1.74
C LYS A 117 -11.01 -9.53 -0.35
N ASN A 118 -10.13 -9.87 0.59
CA ASN A 118 -10.50 -10.41 1.90
C ASN A 118 -10.25 -9.42 3.04
N LYS A 119 -9.23 -8.56 2.93
CA LYS A 119 -8.96 -7.50 3.93
C LYS A 119 -9.69 -6.20 3.61
N GLY A 120 -10.01 -5.96 2.34
CA GLY A 120 -10.80 -4.81 1.89
C GLY A 120 -9.99 -3.53 1.78
N PHE A 121 -8.69 -3.65 1.54
CA PHE A 121 -7.76 -2.51 1.50
C PHE A 121 -7.38 -2.22 0.05
N TYR A 122 -7.20 -0.95 -0.28
CA TYR A 122 -6.52 -0.56 -1.51
C TYR A 122 -5.05 -0.96 -1.46
N ILE A 123 -4.41 -1.12 -2.61
CA ILE A 123 -2.96 -1.21 -2.72
C ILE A 123 -2.44 -0.07 -3.57
N TYR A 124 -1.46 0.67 -3.06
CA TYR A 124 -0.68 1.63 -3.83
C TYR A 124 0.78 1.20 -3.88
N HIS A 125 1.39 1.31 -5.04
CA HIS A 125 2.82 1.06 -5.23
C HIS A 125 3.51 2.37 -5.61
N GLY A 126 4.71 2.59 -5.06
CA GLY A 126 5.64 3.58 -5.56
C GLY A 126 6.11 3.23 -6.97
N VAL A 127 6.17 4.23 -7.85
CA VAL A 127 6.84 4.11 -9.15
C VAL A 127 8.32 3.88 -8.89
N GLU A 128 8.87 2.79 -9.44
CA GLU A 128 10.28 2.42 -9.27
C GLU A 128 11.07 2.52 -10.59
N GLY A 129 12.38 2.36 -10.52
CA GLY A 129 13.23 2.30 -11.72
C GLY A 129 14.66 2.73 -11.44
N SER A 130 15.51 2.60 -12.46
CA SER A 130 16.87 3.13 -12.48
C SER A 130 16.94 4.54 -13.08
N CYS A 131 15.96 4.91 -13.92
CA CYS A 131 15.81 6.23 -14.49
C CYS A 131 14.34 6.60 -14.76
N ALA A 132 14.07 7.89 -14.96
CA ALA A 132 12.73 8.39 -15.20
C ALA A 132 12.12 7.77 -16.47
N GLY A 133 10.89 7.27 -16.35
CA GLY A 133 10.13 6.67 -17.45
C GLY A 133 10.43 5.19 -17.72
N GLU A 134 11.35 4.56 -16.98
CA GLU A 134 11.55 3.10 -17.05
C GLU A 134 10.32 2.35 -16.52
N ASP A 135 9.78 2.80 -15.38
CA ASP A 135 8.44 2.42 -14.94
C ASP A 135 7.48 3.61 -15.00
N TYR A 136 6.21 3.28 -15.17
CA TYR A 136 5.10 4.21 -15.14
C TYR A 136 3.79 3.42 -14.96
N PRO A 137 2.75 4.03 -14.36
CA PRO A 137 1.45 3.39 -14.23
C PRO A 137 0.72 3.33 -15.57
N VAL A 138 0.58 2.15 -16.13
CA VAL A 138 -0.22 1.92 -17.34
C VAL A 138 -1.69 2.21 -17.05
N GLY A 139 -2.34 2.99 -17.93
CA GLY A 139 -3.73 3.44 -17.78
C GLY A 139 -3.88 4.80 -17.08
N TYR A 140 -2.78 5.52 -16.88
CA TYR A 140 -2.74 6.90 -16.43
C TYR A 140 -2.19 7.80 -17.55
N ASP A 141 -2.95 8.84 -17.91
CA ASP A 141 -2.56 9.76 -18.99
C ASP A 141 -1.70 10.93 -18.51
N GLY A 142 -1.58 11.10 -17.18
CA GLY A 142 -0.73 12.12 -16.57
C GLY A 142 0.73 11.69 -16.49
N THR A 143 1.58 12.62 -16.06
CA THR A 143 2.99 12.35 -15.77
C THR A 143 3.14 11.82 -14.34
N THR A 144 4.12 10.95 -14.14
CA THR A 144 4.53 10.49 -12.81
C THR A 144 6.04 10.61 -12.66
N GLU A 145 6.47 10.83 -11.44
CA GLU A 145 7.87 10.79 -11.03
C GLU A 145 8.17 9.51 -10.26
N MET A 146 9.46 9.18 -10.16
CA MET A 146 9.91 8.06 -9.34
C MET A 146 9.57 8.33 -7.87
N GLY A 147 8.95 7.35 -7.19
CA GLY A 147 8.44 7.50 -5.83
C GLY A 147 6.99 8.01 -5.72
N ASP A 148 6.36 8.43 -6.82
CA ASP A 148 4.91 8.67 -6.82
C ASP A 148 4.15 7.37 -6.55
N TYR A 149 3.07 7.45 -5.79
CA TYR A 149 2.25 6.27 -5.46
C TYR A 149 1.07 6.17 -6.42
N PHE A 150 0.94 5.06 -7.15
CA PHE A 150 -0.23 4.79 -7.99
C PHE A 150 -1.12 3.69 -7.39
N ARG A 151 -2.43 3.83 -7.55
CA ARG A 151 -3.45 2.88 -7.09
C ARG A 151 -3.42 1.64 -7.96
N PHE A 152 -2.83 0.56 -7.45
CA PHE A 152 -2.72 -0.71 -8.15
C PHE A 152 -4.03 -1.50 -8.05
N LEU A 153 -4.42 -1.90 -6.84
CA LEU A 153 -5.59 -2.75 -6.61
C LEU A 153 -6.66 -2.03 -5.79
N MET A 154 -7.91 -2.30 -6.13
CA MET A 154 -9.09 -1.75 -5.46
C MET A 154 -9.95 -2.87 -4.87
N PRO A 155 -10.44 -2.75 -3.62
CA PRO A 155 -11.39 -3.68 -3.04
C PRO A 155 -12.83 -3.40 -3.50
N SER A 156 -13.65 -4.44 -3.61
CA SER A 156 -15.10 -4.26 -3.83
C SER A 156 -15.89 -4.14 -2.50
N VAL A 157 -15.30 -4.59 -1.39
CA VAL A 157 -15.85 -4.48 -0.03
C VAL A 157 -14.77 -3.89 0.86
N LEU A 158 -15.09 -2.79 1.53
CA LEU A 158 -14.10 -1.97 2.23
C LEU A 158 -13.82 -2.47 3.65
N GLY A 159 -12.55 -2.41 4.02
CA GLY A 159 -12.09 -2.48 5.41
C GLY A 159 -12.06 -1.14 6.08
N GLY A 160 -11.98 -1.18 7.40
CA GLY A 160 -11.91 0.00 8.25
C GLY A 160 -10.91 -0.19 9.37
N ILE A 161 -10.65 0.87 10.11
CA ILE A 161 -9.63 0.88 11.18
C ILE A 161 -9.86 -0.21 12.24
N GLU A 162 -11.12 -0.63 12.44
CA GLU A 162 -11.49 -1.71 13.35
C GLU A 162 -10.96 -3.09 12.93
N ASP A 163 -10.50 -3.24 11.68
CA ASP A 163 -9.81 -4.44 11.21
C ASP A 163 -8.39 -4.55 11.78
N PHE A 164 -7.83 -3.47 12.32
CA PHE A 164 -6.59 -3.52 13.09
C PHE A 164 -6.88 -3.64 14.61
N PRO A 165 -6.08 -4.44 15.36
CA PRO A 165 -6.04 -4.41 16.81
C PRO A 165 -5.76 -2.99 17.28
N GLU A 166 -6.37 -2.58 18.40
CA GLU A 166 -6.25 -1.22 18.93
C GLU A 166 -4.79 -0.76 19.06
N GLU A 167 -3.89 -1.66 19.47
CA GLU A 167 -2.48 -1.36 19.66
C GLU A 167 -1.73 -1.06 18.35
N LEU A 168 -2.24 -1.56 17.21
CA LEU A 168 -1.64 -1.36 15.89
C LEU A 168 -2.21 -0.15 15.13
N ARG A 169 -3.41 0.32 15.49
CA ARG A 169 -4.10 1.42 14.79
C ARG A 169 -3.25 2.67 14.70
N ARG A 170 -2.46 2.97 15.73
CA ARG A 170 -1.56 4.14 15.78
C ARG A 170 -0.47 4.17 14.70
N GLY A 171 -0.24 3.09 13.95
CA GLY A 171 0.67 3.10 12.80
C GLY A 171 -0.02 3.40 11.46
N VAL A 172 -1.34 3.63 11.47
CA VAL A 172 -2.09 4.04 10.27
C VAL A 172 -1.98 5.55 10.12
N ALA A 173 -1.42 6.01 9.00
CA ALA A 173 -1.34 7.43 8.66
C ALA A 173 -2.67 7.91 8.06
N VAL A 174 -3.18 9.05 8.50
CA VAL A 174 -4.55 9.50 8.21
C VAL A 174 -4.56 10.76 7.37
N SER A 175 -5.30 10.72 6.27
CA SER A 175 -5.57 11.88 5.43
C SER A 175 -6.90 12.55 5.77
N VAL A 176 -6.97 13.86 5.51
CA VAL A 176 -8.22 14.63 5.49
C VAL A 176 -8.57 15.13 4.09
N THR A 177 -7.69 14.92 3.10
CA THR A 177 -7.82 15.44 1.72
C THR A 177 -7.94 14.32 0.70
N VAL A 178 -7.12 13.27 0.82
CA VAL A 178 -7.07 12.15 -0.11
C VAL A 178 -8.35 11.33 -0.03
N ASP A 179 -8.84 10.90 -1.19
CA ASP A 179 -9.95 9.99 -1.39
C ASP A 179 -9.51 8.82 -2.25
N PHE A 180 -9.36 7.63 -1.65
CA PHE A 180 -8.86 6.47 -2.37
C PHE A 180 -9.79 5.96 -3.47
N SER A 181 -11.03 6.45 -3.59
CA SER A 181 -11.90 6.15 -4.73
C SER A 181 -11.68 7.08 -5.92
N VAL A 182 -11.08 8.25 -5.71
CA VAL A 182 -10.87 9.27 -6.74
C VAL A 182 -9.39 9.42 -7.09
N ASP A 183 -8.53 9.52 -6.09
CA ASP A 183 -7.11 9.86 -6.27
C ASP A 183 -6.31 8.61 -6.66
N ARG A 184 -6.05 8.48 -7.96
CA ARG A 184 -5.36 7.31 -8.53
C ARG A 184 -3.83 7.39 -8.42
N VAL A 185 -3.28 8.59 -8.32
CA VAL A 185 -1.85 8.85 -8.19
C VAL A 185 -1.64 9.92 -7.12
N LEU A 186 -0.69 9.70 -6.23
CA LEU A 186 -0.28 10.63 -5.17
C LEU A 186 1.18 11.00 -5.40
N ALA A 187 1.46 12.30 -5.47
CA ALA A 187 2.83 12.78 -5.58
C ALA A 187 3.65 12.35 -4.35
N GLY A 188 4.78 11.67 -4.58
CA GLY A 188 5.65 11.15 -3.51
C GLY A 188 6.13 12.25 -2.57
N SER A 189 6.55 13.38 -3.14
CA SER A 189 7.02 14.57 -2.40
C SER A 189 5.96 15.19 -1.47
N ASN A 190 4.68 14.88 -1.67
CA ASN A 190 3.57 15.41 -0.87
C ASN A 190 3.02 14.41 0.15
N ILE A 191 3.62 13.22 0.31
CA ILE A 191 3.07 12.17 1.19
C ILE A 191 2.87 12.64 2.63
N SER A 192 3.80 13.42 3.17
CA SER A 192 3.66 13.99 4.51
C SER A 192 2.56 15.07 4.61
N GLU A 193 2.26 15.77 3.52
CA GLU A 193 1.14 16.73 3.46
C GLU A 193 -0.21 16.01 3.34
N TYR A 194 -0.24 14.93 2.55
CA TYR A 194 -1.43 14.09 2.38
C TYR A 194 -1.79 13.33 3.65
N PHE A 195 -0.81 12.85 4.41
CA PHE A 195 -0.99 12.08 5.63
C PHE A 195 -0.28 12.72 6.83
N PRO A 196 -0.77 13.87 7.32
CA PRO A 196 -0.05 14.71 8.28
C PRO A 196 -0.07 14.19 9.72
N LYS A 197 -0.82 13.12 10.00
CA LYS A 197 -1.02 12.56 11.34
C LYS A 197 -1.18 11.05 11.31
N LEU A 198 -0.97 10.42 12.46
CA LEU A 198 -1.32 9.03 12.70
C LEU A 198 -2.71 8.93 13.32
N TYR A 199 -3.33 7.75 13.24
CA TYR A 199 -4.60 7.47 13.90
C TYR A 199 -4.44 7.54 15.42
N SER A 200 -5.42 8.15 16.09
CA SER A 200 -5.46 8.40 17.54
C SER A 200 -6.68 7.78 18.19
#